data_AF-A0A950CJW9-F1
#
_entry.id   AF-A0A950CJW9-F1
#
_cell.length_a   1.000
_cell.length_b   1.000
_cell.length_c   1.000
_cell.angle_alpha   90.00
_cell.angle_beta   90.00
_cell.angle_gamma   90.00
#
_symmetry.space_group_name_H-M   'P 1'
#
loop_
_entity.id
_entity.type
_entity.pdbx_description
1 polymer ?
#
loop_
_entity_poly.entity_id
_entity_poly.type
_entity_poly.pdbx_seq_one_letter_code
_entity_poly.pdbx_strand_id
1 'polypeptide(L)'
;MQALQTLGKAAHNPAVPLKTLRLVEVRASQINGCSVCVDMHSRELKEQGETDDRLFAVAAWRDNPCFDEAERAALAEAVTRIADSADPVPDYIWEEAARHYDEKALATLLIAIANINVWNRLNVAVRQVVGNWRG
;
A
#
# COMPACT_ATOMS: atom_id res chain seq x y z
N MET A 1 -17.86 -8.69 2.83
CA MET A 1 -16.71 -7.74 2.80
C MET A 1 -16.76 -6.64 3.85
N GLN A 2 -17.88 -6.43 4.57
CA GLN A 2 -18.00 -5.36 5.58
C GLN A 2 -16.85 -5.28 6.58
N ALA A 3 -16.38 -6.42 7.11
CA ALA A 3 -15.28 -6.46 8.07
C ALA A 3 -13.98 -5.87 7.50
N LEU A 4 -13.59 -6.26 6.28
CA LEU A 4 -12.40 -5.74 5.61
C LEU A 4 -12.54 -4.27 5.21
N GLN A 5 -13.76 -3.84 4.85
CA GLN A 5 -14.04 -2.42 4.61
C GLN A 5 -13.90 -1.59 5.90
N THR A 6 -14.39 -2.11 7.03
CA THR A 6 -14.22 -1.47 8.35
C THR A 6 -12.75 -1.40 8.75
N LEU A 7 -11.98 -2.47 8.52
CA LEU A 7 -10.53 -2.48 8.77
C LEU A 7 -9.80 -1.42 7.93
N GLY A 8 -10.11 -1.33 6.63
CA GLY A 8 -9.55 -0.29 5.76
C GLY A 8 -9.93 1.13 6.22
N LYS A 9 -11.17 1.35 6.65
CA LYS A 9 -11.59 2.65 7.21
C LYS A 9 -10.84 3.02 8.48
N ALA A 10 -10.48 2.05 9.32
CA ALA A 10 -9.68 2.31 10.52
C ALA A 10 -8.25 2.77 10.19
N ALA A 11 -7.67 2.28 9.09
CA ALA A 11 -6.38 2.76 8.59
C ALA A 11 -6.47 4.16 7.94
N HIS A 12 -7.63 4.57 7.43
CA HIS A 12 -7.82 5.91 6.88
C HIS A 12 -8.07 6.96 7.97
N ASN A 13 -7.02 7.27 8.72
CA ASN A 13 -7.00 8.27 9.78
C ASN A 13 -5.86 9.29 9.55
N PRO A 14 -5.85 10.45 10.22
CA PRO A 14 -4.89 11.52 9.92
C PRO A 14 -3.44 11.25 10.36
N ALA A 15 -3.13 10.07 10.92
CA ALA A 15 -1.77 9.72 11.35
C ALA A 15 -0.81 9.50 10.16
N VAL A 16 -1.32 9.11 8.99
CA VAL A 16 -0.53 8.96 7.76
C VAL A 16 -1.27 9.69 6.62
N PRO A 17 -0.59 10.47 5.77
CA PRO A 17 -1.22 11.07 4.61
C PRO A 17 -1.93 10.02 3.75
N LEU A 18 -3.18 10.28 3.36
CA LEU A 18 -3.98 9.34 2.58
C LEU A 18 -3.28 8.95 1.26
N LYS A 19 -2.60 9.89 0.61
CA LYS A 19 -1.83 9.64 -0.61
C LYS A 19 -0.74 8.59 -0.40
N THR A 20 0.00 8.67 0.70
CA THR A 20 1.03 7.68 1.07
C THR A 20 0.42 6.29 1.27
N LEU A 21 -0.69 6.19 2.01
CA LEU A 21 -1.39 4.91 2.20
C LEU A 21 -1.81 4.30 0.86
N ARG A 22 -2.40 5.10 -0.03
CA ARG A 22 -2.84 4.60 -1.34
C ARG A 22 -1.66 4.20 -2.24
N LEU A 23 -0.51 4.88 -2.18
CA LEU A 23 0.69 4.46 -2.90
C LEU A 23 1.19 3.10 -2.42
N VAL A 24 1.19 2.88 -1.10
CA VAL A 24 1.52 1.57 -0.50
C VAL A 24 0.54 0.49 -0.96
N GLU A 25 -0.76 0.79 -1.04
CA GLU A 25 -1.78 -0.15 -1.50
C GLU A 25 -1.63 -0.51 -2.99
N VAL A 26 -1.38 0.49 -3.85
CA VAL A 26 -1.05 0.24 -5.26
C VAL A 26 0.20 -0.63 -5.36
N ARG A 27 1.25 -0.30 -4.60
CA ARG A 27 2.52 -1.02 -4.69
C ARG A 27 2.41 -2.46 -4.20
N ALA A 28 1.76 -2.70 -3.06
CA ALA A 28 1.49 -4.04 -2.56
C ALA A 28 0.68 -4.86 -3.57
N SER A 29 -0.31 -4.22 -4.22
CA SER A 29 -1.13 -4.86 -5.25
C SER A 29 -0.35 -5.22 -6.51
N GLN A 30 0.62 -4.39 -6.92
CA GLN A 30 1.54 -4.70 -8.03
C GLN A 30 2.41 -5.92 -7.70
N ILE A 31 2.97 -5.99 -6.49
CA ILE A 31 3.78 -7.13 -6.03
C ILE A 31 2.95 -8.42 -6.04
N ASN A 32 1.72 -8.36 -5.54
CA ASN A 32 0.84 -9.52 -5.42
C ASN A 32 0.07 -9.87 -6.71
N GLY A 33 0.20 -9.08 -7.78
CA GLY A 33 -0.49 -9.33 -9.06
C GLY A 33 -2.01 -9.14 -9.02
N CYS A 34 -2.57 -8.34 -8.10
CA CYS A 34 -4.01 -8.05 -8.06
C CYS A 34 -4.37 -6.94 -9.07
N SER A 35 -4.71 -7.29 -10.31
CA SER A 35 -5.04 -6.33 -11.37
C SER A 35 -6.18 -5.36 -11.00
N VAL A 36 -7.23 -5.85 -10.34
CA VAL A 36 -8.31 -5.02 -9.81
C VAL A 36 -7.82 -3.99 -8.81
N CYS A 37 -6.99 -4.43 -7.86
CA CYS A 37 -6.56 -3.57 -6.77
C CYS A 37 -5.62 -2.47 -7.31
N VAL A 38 -4.78 -2.83 -8.29
CA VAL A 38 -3.95 -1.86 -9.02
C VAL A 38 -4.81 -0.84 -9.76
N ASP A 39 -5.80 -1.26 -10.56
CA ASP A 39 -6.66 -0.32 -11.31
C ASP A 39 -7.46 0.59 -10.37
N MET A 40 -8.14 0.00 -9.38
CA MET A 40 -9.01 0.71 -8.45
C MET A 40 -8.25 1.78 -7.65
N HIS A 41 -7.16 1.41 -6.98
CA HIS A 41 -6.42 2.35 -6.13
C HIS A 41 -5.64 3.40 -6.94
N SER A 42 -5.19 3.06 -8.16
CA SER A 42 -4.58 4.05 -9.06
C SER A 42 -5.59 5.11 -9.51
N ARG A 43 -6.84 4.72 -9.80
CA ARG A 43 -7.93 5.66 -10.13
C ARG A 43 -8.31 6.52 -8.94
N GLU A 44 -8.45 5.94 -7.76
CA GLU A 44 -8.73 6.70 -6.53
C GLU A 44 -7.63 7.74 -6.26
N LEU A 45 -6.35 7.40 -6.44
CA LEU A 45 -5.25 8.36 -6.33
C LEU A 45 -5.35 9.47 -7.36
N LYS A 46 -5.68 9.13 -8.61
CA LYS A 46 -5.85 10.12 -9.68
C LYS A 46 -6.99 11.10 -9.39
N GLU A 47 -8.12 10.59 -8.88
CA GLU A 47 -9.26 11.41 -8.42
C GLU A 47 -8.89 12.34 -7.25
N GLN A 48 -7.91 11.95 -6.44
CA GLN A 48 -7.34 12.75 -5.34
C GLN A 48 -6.20 13.69 -5.78
N GLY A 49 -6.00 13.86 -7.09
CA GLY A 49 -5.00 14.78 -7.64
C GLY A 49 -3.56 14.30 -7.51
N GLU A 50 -3.33 12.98 -7.52
CA GLU A 50 -1.98 12.44 -7.74
C GLU A 50 -1.54 12.60 -9.20
N THR A 51 -0.23 12.75 -9.40
CA THR A 51 0.39 12.97 -10.72
C THR A 51 0.57 11.65 -11.48
N ASP A 52 0.55 11.71 -12.80
CA ASP A 52 0.86 10.53 -13.63
C ASP A 52 2.30 10.05 -13.40
N ASP A 53 3.24 10.99 -13.27
CA ASP A 53 4.64 10.68 -13.00
C ASP A 53 4.82 9.78 -11.77
N ARG A 54 4.16 10.11 -10.65
CA ARG A 54 4.24 9.31 -9.42
C ARG A 54 3.51 7.97 -9.55
N LEU A 55 2.35 7.93 -10.22
CA LEU A 55 1.62 6.68 -10.48
C LEU A 55 2.44 5.71 -11.34
N PHE A 56 3.16 6.22 -12.34
CA PHE A 56 4.05 5.41 -13.17
C PHE A 56 5.31 5.00 -12.43
N ALA A 57 5.86 5.90 -11.60
CA ALA A 57 7.10 5.67 -10.88
C ALA A 57 6.97 4.75 -9.66
N VAL A 58 5.79 4.58 -9.07
CA VAL A 58 5.64 3.84 -7.79
C VAL A 58 6.16 2.40 -7.86
N ALA A 59 6.11 1.75 -9.03
CA ALA A 59 6.66 0.40 -9.21
C ALA A 59 8.20 0.36 -9.10
N ALA A 60 8.86 1.48 -9.34
CA ALA A 60 10.30 1.71 -9.33
C ALA A 60 10.66 2.88 -8.40
N TRP A 61 10.06 2.92 -7.20
CA TRP A 61 10.20 4.05 -6.28
C TRP A 61 11.62 4.23 -5.70
N ARG A 62 12.41 3.15 -5.63
CA ARG A 62 13.69 3.11 -4.87
C ARG A 62 14.75 4.07 -5.38
N ASP A 63 14.82 4.35 -6.67
CA ASP A 63 15.77 5.28 -7.28
C ASP A 63 15.10 6.54 -7.83
N ASN A 64 13.78 6.66 -7.65
CA ASN A 64 13.00 7.80 -8.15
C ASN A 64 12.93 8.95 -7.12
N PRO A 65 13.28 10.19 -7.49
CA PRO A 65 13.31 11.34 -6.59
C PRO A 65 11.92 11.94 -6.29
N CYS A 66 10.86 11.47 -6.95
CA CYS A 66 9.51 11.98 -6.73
C CYS A 66 8.91 11.59 -5.38
N PHE A 67 9.54 10.67 -4.62
CA PHE A 67 9.07 10.20 -3.32
C PHE A 67 9.99 10.72 -2.21
N ASP A 68 9.40 11.31 -1.17
CA ASP A 68 10.18 11.79 -0.01
C ASP A 68 10.62 10.63 0.91
N GLU A 69 11.43 10.94 1.92
CA GLU A 69 11.99 9.91 2.82
C GLU A 69 10.91 9.17 3.61
N ALA A 70 9.83 9.84 4.01
CA ALA A 70 8.72 9.22 4.73
C ALA A 70 7.96 8.24 3.81
N GLU A 71 7.62 8.67 2.59
CA GLU A 71 6.98 7.83 1.58
C GLU A 71 7.83 6.62 1.24
N ARG A 72 9.15 6.80 1.12
CA ARG A 72 10.10 5.72 0.85
C ARG A 72 10.15 4.71 2.00
N ALA A 73 10.10 5.18 3.25
CA ALA A 73 10.02 4.30 4.41
C ALA A 73 8.69 3.51 4.44
N ALA A 74 7.57 4.15 4.11
CA ALA A 74 6.27 3.48 3.98
C ALA A 74 6.24 2.46 2.83
N LEU A 75 6.97 2.73 1.73
CA LEU A 75 7.05 1.90 0.53
C LEU A 75 8.03 0.72 0.65
N ALA A 76 8.70 0.48 1.78
CA ALA A 76 9.77 -0.50 1.94
C ALA A 76 9.45 -1.97 1.52
N GLU A 77 8.19 -2.30 1.25
CA GLU A 77 7.67 -3.59 0.74
C GLU A 77 7.82 -4.79 1.67
N ALA A 78 8.64 -4.68 2.73
CA ALA A 78 9.01 -5.71 3.69
C ALA A 78 7.82 -6.54 4.20
N VAL A 79 6.79 -5.87 4.72
CA VAL A 79 5.60 -6.53 5.29
C VAL A 79 4.75 -7.23 4.22
N THR A 80 4.70 -6.71 2.99
CA THR A 80 4.02 -7.39 1.87
C THR A 80 4.78 -8.65 1.46
N ARG A 81 6.11 -8.59 1.47
CA ARG A 81 7.04 -9.66 1.07
C ARG A 81 7.47 -10.54 2.25
N ILE A 82 6.64 -10.67 3.28
CA ILE A 82 7.00 -11.37 4.53
C ILE A 82 7.44 -12.83 4.31
N ALA A 83 7.00 -13.46 3.22
CA ALA A 83 7.36 -14.83 2.87
C ALA A 83 8.68 -14.97 2.08
N ASP A 84 9.27 -13.86 1.62
CA ASP A 84 10.46 -13.86 0.75
C ASP A 84 11.77 -14.05 1.56
N SER A 85 11.75 -13.86 2.88
CA SER A 85 12.92 -13.86 3.76
C SER A 85 12.63 -14.51 5.11
N ALA A 86 13.64 -15.11 5.74
CA ALA A 86 13.57 -15.61 7.11
C ALA A 86 13.55 -14.47 8.15
N ASP A 87 14.13 -13.32 7.81
CA ASP A 87 14.04 -12.06 8.55
C ASP A 87 13.44 -10.98 7.62
N PRO A 88 12.11 -10.89 7.53
CA PRO A 88 11.44 -10.04 6.55
C PRO A 88 11.39 -8.56 6.94
N VAL A 89 11.50 -8.24 8.24
CA VAL A 89 11.50 -6.86 8.74
C VAL A 89 12.67 -6.69 9.71
N PRO A 90 13.91 -6.61 9.19
CA PRO A 90 15.07 -6.36 10.04
C PRO A 90 14.95 -5.01 10.75
N ASP A 91 15.62 -4.86 11.90
CA ASP A 91 15.52 -3.66 12.76
C ASP A 91 15.73 -2.36 11.99
N TYR A 92 16.68 -2.29 11.05
CA TYR A 92 16.93 -1.07 10.29
C TYR A 92 15.74 -0.61 9.41
N ILE A 93 14.88 -1.53 8.96
CA ILE A 93 13.65 -1.18 8.22
C ILE A 93 12.64 -0.55 9.18
N TRP A 94 12.48 -1.13 10.37
CA TRP A 94 11.58 -0.63 11.40
C TRP A 94 12.05 0.73 11.92
N GLU A 95 13.33 0.85 12.26
CA GLU A 95 13.96 2.06 12.75
C GLU A 95 13.85 3.19 11.72
N GLU A 96 14.04 2.91 10.43
CA GLU A 96 13.86 3.92 9.39
C GLU A 96 12.41 4.41 9.32
N ALA A 97 11.42 3.51 9.35
CA ALA A 97 10.02 3.92 9.41
C ALA A 97 9.70 4.75 10.68
N ALA A 98 10.25 4.36 11.83
CA ALA A 98 10.05 5.03 13.11
C ALA A 98 10.70 6.43 13.19
N ARG A 99 11.63 6.77 12.28
CA ARG A 99 12.15 8.14 12.15
C ARG A 99 11.11 9.11 11.58
N HIS A 100 10.18 8.62 10.77
CA HIS A 100 9.19 9.43 10.05
C HIS A 100 7.77 9.31 10.62
N TYR A 101 7.47 8.21 11.30
CA TYR A 101 6.12 7.87 11.76
C TYR A 101 6.12 7.54 13.25
N ASP A 102 5.18 8.15 13.99
CA ASP A 102 4.93 7.78 15.39
C ASP A 102 4.25 6.40 15.51
N GLU A 103 4.08 5.91 16.74
CA GLU A 103 3.48 4.59 16.99
C GLU A 103 2.11 4.42 16.33
N LYS A 104 1.27 5.47 16.35
CA LYS A 104 -0.07 5.44 15.74
C LYS A 104 0.01 5.38 14.23
N ALA A 105 0.93 6.13 13.62
CA ALA A 105 1.18 6.12 12.18
C ALA A 105 1.78 4.78 11.72
N LEU A 106 2.70 4.18 12.47
CA LEU A 106 3.24 2.85 12.21
C LEU A 106 2.15 1.77 12.28
N ALA A 107 1.32 1.78 13.31
CA ALA A 107 0.17 0.88 13.42
C ALA A 107 -0.81 1.07 12.23
N THR A 108 -1.01 2.31 11.80
CA THR A 108 -1.84 2.65 10.63
C THR A 108 -1.26 2.04 9.34
N LEU A 109 0.05 2.16 9.11
CA LEU A 109 0.74 1.55 7.97
C LEU A 109 0.60 0.03 7.98
N LEU A 110 0.84 -0.62 9.13
CA LEU A 110 0.72 -2.07 9.26
C LEU A 110 -0.70 -2.56 8.94
N ILE A 111 -1.73 -1.88 9.45
CA ILE A 111 -3.12 -2.22 9.17
C ILE A 111 -3.44 -2.04 7.68
N ALA A 112 -2.99 -0.94 7.07
CA ALA A 112 -3.19 -0.68 5.64
C ALA A 112 -2.55 -1.78 4.78
N ILE A 113 -1.27 -2.10 5.04
CA ILE A 113 -0.51 -3.13 4.33
C ILE A 113 -1.15 -4.50 4.51
N ALA A 114 -1.52 -4.87 5.74
CA ALA A 114 -2.16 -6.15 6.00
C ALA A 114 -3.52 -6.27 5.29
N ASN A 115 -4.34 -5.21 5.37
CA ASN A 115 -5.66 -5.18 4.74
C ASN A 115 -5.57 -5.32 3.22
N ILE A 116 -4.70 -4.56 2.54
CA ILE A 116 -4.54 -4.70 1.08
C ILE A 116 -4.00 -6.07 0.70
N ASN A 117 -3.11 -6.66 1.50
CA ASN A 117 -2.61 -8.02 1.29
C ASN A 117 -3.72 -9.08 1.39
N VAL A 118 -4.71 -8.90 2.26
CA VAL A 118 -5.91 -9.76 2.30
C VAL A 118 -6.75 -9.57 1.05
N TRP A 119 -7.04 -8.33 0.65
CA TRP A 119 -7.78 -8.04 -0.58
C TRP A 119 -7.13 -8.62 -1.83
N ASN A 120 -5.80 -8.50 -1.95
CA ASN A 120 -5.05 -9.09 -3.04
C ASN A 120 -5.23 -10.61 -3.09
N ARG A 121 -5.08 -11.30 -1.95
CA ARG A 121 -5.26 -12.76 -1.85
C ARG A 121 -6.65 -13.19 -2.28
N LEU A 122 -7.69 -12.51 -1.80
CA LEU A 122 -9.07 -12.84 -2.14
C LEU A 122 -9.38 -12.63 -3.62
N ASN A 123 -9.01 -11.46 -4.18
CA ASN A 123 -9.31 -11.12 -5.58
C ASN A 123 -8.52 -11.99 -6.57
N VAL A 124 -7.25 -12.27 -6.28
CA VAL A 124 -6.42 -13.14 -7.11
C VAL A 124 -6.94 -14.57 -7.09
N ALA A 125 -7.29 -15.11 -5.91
CA ALA A 125 -7.78 -16.48 -5.77
C ALA A 125 -9.04 -16.76 -6.60
N VAL A 126 -9.95 -15.77 -6.70
CA VAL A 126 -11.19 -15.90 -7.48
C VAL A 126 -11.07 -15.40 -8.92
N ARG A 127 -9.87 -15.00 -9.36
CA ARG A 127 -9.59 -14.45 -10.70
C ARG A 127 -10.52 -13.29 -11.07
N GLN A 128 -10.75 -12.40 -10.12
CA GLN A 128 -11.62 -11.27 -10.33
C GLN A 128 -11.14 -10.40 -11.50
N VAL A 129 -12.06 -10.03 -12.38
CA VAL A 129 -11.79 -9.18 -13.56
C VAL A 129 -12.02 -7.70 -13.24
N VAL A 130 -11.14 -6.84 -13.75
CA VAL A 130 -11.25 -5.38 -13.68
C VAL A 130 -12.55 -4.91 -14.36
N GLY A 131 -13.22 -3.91 -13.79
CA GLY A 131 -14.47 -3.35 -14.34
C GLY A 131 -15.76 -4.10 -13.95
N ASN A 132 -15.69 -5.35 -13.49
CA ASN A 132 -16.85 -6.12 -13.03
C ASN A 132 -17.36 -5.74 -11.61
N TRP A 133 -17.01 -4.55 -11.12
CA TRP A 133 -17.45 -4.00 -9.83
C TRP A 133 -18.41 -2.81 -9.96
N ARG A 134 -18.65 -2.34 -11.20
CA ARG A 134 -19.54 -1.21 -11.51
C ARG A 134 -20.97 -1.65 -11.85
N GLY A 135 -21.37 -2.86 -11.46
CA GLY A 135 -22.72 -3.42 -11.66
C GLY A 135 -23.52 -3.41 -10.38
#